data_AF-A0A1I8HJ27-F1
#
_entry.id   AF-A0A1I8HJ27-F1
#
_cell.length_a   1.000
_cell.length_b   1.000
_cell.length_c   1.000
_cell.angle_alpha   90.00
_cell.angle_beta   90.00
_cell.angle_gamma   90.00
#
_symmetry.space_group_name_H-M   'P 1'
#
loop_
_entity.id
_entity.type
_entity.pdbx_description
1 polymer ?
#
loop_
_entity_poly.entity_id
_entity_poly.type
_entity_poly.pdbx_seq_one_letter_code
_entity_poly.pdbx_strand_id
1 'polypeptide(L)'
;MGKKKKQPNWPAIANWKPYMPSGQQKQQQQQSAGSQADKEKFMTPEEKQALFEKQLEVPPGWKEPGFEPEDNPNGRLFATSSFSTLFPKYREKYLRQVWPQVKKLLKEHFIRAELDAVEGTMLVKTTPKTFDPMAIVKARDLISLLARSMPLEQAQAVMQDDTFADIIGIHLPNRARFVKRRDRLIGPDGATLKAIELLTKCSIKVQGKTVCAVGPWTGLRQVRQLVLDTMQNIHPVYSIKTLMIKQKLREDPRMAGLSWDRFLPKFKPKTLSKRRKPHKIREKKAYTPFPPAPVESKVDSELREGTYFLKADQKLRLKQAERRQKQAAKTKERQRQRASVFEPPPE
;
A
#
# COMPACT_ATOMS: atom_id res chain seq x y z
N MET A 1 -39.01 90.37 -2.22
CA MET A 1 -39.81 89.36 -1.51
C MET A 1 -39.30 87.97 -1.87
N GLY A 2 -39.05 87.10 -0.89
CA GLY A 2 -38.59 85.72 -1.10
C GLY A 2 -37.95 85.17 0.17
N LYS A 3 -38.77 84.63 1.07
CA LYS A 3 -38.46 84.30 2.48
C LYS A 3 -37.24 83.37 2.62
N LYS A 4 -36.25 83.77 3.45
CA LYS A 4 -35.23 82.86 4.00
C LYS A 4 -35.94 81.83 4.89
N LYS A 5 -36.01 80.57 4.46
CA LYS A 5 -36.47 79.46 5.31
C LYS A 5 -35.40 79.18 6.38
N LYS A 6 -35.74 79.41 7.66
CA LYS A 6 -34.93 78.94 8.79
C LYS A 6 -34.86 77.41 8.73
N GLN A 7 -33.65 76.86 8.77
CA GLN A 7 -33.48 75.42 8.94
C GLN A 7 -33.76 75.06 10.41
N PRO A 8 -34.48 73.96 10.70
CA PRO A 8 -34.73 73.53 12.07
C PRO A 8 -33.44 72.95 12.68
N ASN A 9 -33.13 73.35 13.91
CA ASN A 9 -32.01 72.82 14.68
C ASN A 9 -32.44 71.54 15.39
N TRP A 10 -32.11 70.38 14.83
CA TRP A 10 -32.37 69.07 15.43
C TRP A 10 -31.14 68.59 16.22
N PRO A 11 -31.31 67.88 17.35
CA PRO A 11 -30.18 67.29 18.07
C PRO A 11 -29.50 66.22 17.21
N ALA A 12 -28.16 66.18 17.25
CA ALA A 12 -27.36 65.23 16.48
C ALA A 12 -27.56 63.80 17.02
N ILE A 13 -28.33 62.99 16.30
CA ILE A 13 -28.49 61.56 16.59
C ILE A 13 -27.26 60.84 16.01
N ALA A 14 -26.45 60.24 16.88
CA ALA A 14 -25.35 59.39 16.44
C ALA A 14 -25.92 58.24 15.59
N ASN A 15 -25.47 58.14 14.32
CA ASN A 15 -25.88 57.19 13.29
C ASN A 15 -27.13 57.53 12.44
N TRP A 16 -27.64 58.76 12.46
CA TRP A 16 -28.67 59.16 11.50
C TRP A 16 -28.07 59.34 10.09
N LYS A 17 -28.46 58.47 9.16
CA LYS A 17 -28.13 58.59 7.73
C LYS A 17 -29.33 59.23 6.99
N PRO A 18 -29.14 60.33 6.25
CA PRO A 18 -30.21 60.92 5.46
C PRO A 18 -30.75 59.93 4.42
N TYR A 19 -32.06 59.93 4.19
CA TYR A 19 -32.68 59.15 3.11
C TYR A 19 -32.14 59.64 1.76
N MET A 20 -31.49 58.74 1.02
CA MET A 20 -31.04 58.99 -0.34
C MET A 20 -32.03 58.36 -1.34
N PRO A 21 -32.40 59.06 -2.43
CA PRO A 21 -33.24 58.49 -3.47
C PRO A 21 -32.65 57.19 -4.03
N SER A 22 -33.51 56.20 -4.25
CA SER A 22 -33.18 54.81 -4.58
C SER A 22 -32.19 54.61 -5.75
N GLY A 23 -32.08 55.58 -6.67
CA GLY A 23 -31.12 55.56 -7.77
C GLY A 23 -29.65 55.69 -7.32
N GLN A 24 -29.36 56.48 -6.28
CA GLN A 24 -27.99 56.67 -5.78
C GLN A 24 -27.55 55.54 -4.85
N GLN A 25 -28.48 54.94 -4.10
CA GLN A 25 -28.22 53.74 -3.31
C GLN A 25 -27.85 52.54 -4.20
N LYS A 26 -28.48 52.40 -5.37
CA LYS A 26 -28.12 51.38 -6.37
C LYS A 26 -26.72 51.59 -6.96
N GLN A 27 -26.28 52.83 -7.19
CA GLN A 27 -24.93 53.09 -7.70
C GLN A 27 -23.82 52.78 -6.68
N GLN A 28 -24.03 53.06 -5.39
CA GLN A 28 -23.06 52.69 -4.35
C GLN A 28 -23.05 51.19 -4.02
N GLN A 29 -24.19 50.49 -4.10
CA GLN A 29 -24.24 49.03 -3.93
C GLN A 29 -23.71 48.26 -5.14
N GLN A 30 -23.88 48.78 -6.38
CA GLN A 30 -23.32 48.14 -7.59
C GLN A 30 -21.80 48.30 -7.69
N GLN A 31 -21.23 49.43 -7.22
CA GLN A 31 -19.78 49.64 -7.27
C GLN A 31 -18.99 48.76 -6.27
N SER A 32 -19.59 48.34 -5.16
CA SER A 32 -18.93 47.47 -4.17
C SER A 32 -19.15 45.97 -4.45
N ALA A 33 -20.34 45.57 -4.92
CA ALA A 33 -20.66 44.17 -5.21
C ALA A 33 -20.14 43.66 -6.58
N GLY A 34 -19.91 44.55 -7.56
CA GLY A 34 -19.46 44.16 -8.91
C GLY A 34 -18.01 43.69 -8.99
N SER A 35 -17.13 44.10 -8.08
CA SER A 35 -15.68 43.88 -8.25
C SER A 35 -15.19 42.44 -8.00
N GLN A 36 -15.94 41.61 -7.27
CA GLN A 36 -15.63 40.19 -7.03
C GLN A 36 -16.46 39.26 -7.92
N ALA A 37 -17.77 39.49 -8.04
CA ALA A 37 -18.66 38.65 -8.84
C ALA A 37 -18.43 38.77 -10.35
N ASP A 38 -17.94 39.92 -10.85
CA ASP A 38 -17.60 40.07 -12.26
C ASP A 38 -16.22 39.48 -12.60
N LYS A 39 -15.31 39.31 -11.63
CA LYS A 39 -14.02 38.63 -11.84
C LYS A 39 -14.19 37.12 -12.05
N GLU A 40 -15.09 36.48 -11.31
CA GLU A 40 -15.34 35.03 -11.43
C GLU A 40 -16.00 34.62 -12.76
N LYS A 41 -16.73 35.55 -13.40
CA LYS A 41 -17.41 35.30 -14.69
C LYS A 41 -16.45 35.24 -15.88
N PHE A 42 -15.30 35.91 -15.81
CA PHE A 42 -14.30 35.96 -16.90
C PHE A 42 -13.05 35.10 -16.64
N MET A 43 -12.98 34.36 -15.52
CA MET A 43 -11.87 33.44 -15.26
C MET A 43 -11.92 32.20 -16.14
N THR A 44 -10.75 31.80 -16.64
CA THR A 44 -10.55 30.55 -17.36
C THR A 44 -10.79 29.33 -16.45
N PRO A 45 -11.12 28.14 -17.00
CA PRO A 45 -11.32 26.94 -16.19
C PRO A 45 -10.13 26.57 -15.30
N GLU A 46 -8.91 26.81 -15.78
CA GLU A 46 -7.66 26.56 -15.04
C GLU A 46 -7.49 27.52 -13.86
N GLU A 47 -7.81 28.81 -14.04
CA GLU A 47 -7.77 29.78 -12.93
C GLU A 47 -8.85 29.50 -11.89
N LYS A 48 -10.03 29.01 -12.31
CA LYS A 48 -11.08 28.56 -11.38
C LYS A 48 -10.64 27.35 -10.58
N GLN A 49 -9.95 26.39 -11.21
CA GLN A 49 -9.35 25.26 -10.52
C GLN A 49 -8.27 25.70 -9.54
N ALA A 50 -7.35 26.57 -9.95
CA ALA A 50 -6.29 27.07 -9.07
C ALA A 50 -6.85 27.86 -7.88
N LEU A 51 -7.92 28.64 -8.07
CA LEU A 51 -8.56 29.40 -7.00
C LEU A 51 -9.37 28.48 -6.06
N PHE A 52 -10.01 27.45 -6.60
CA PHE A 52 -10.65 26.39 -5.82
C PHE A 52 -9.64 25.59 -4.99
N GLU A 53 -8.51 25.20 -5.58
CA GLU A 53 -7.39 24.55 -4.89
C GLU A 53 -6.85 25.44 -3.76
N LYS A 54 -6.69 26.73 -4.02
CA LYS A 54 -6.24 27.70 -3.02
C LYS A 54 -7.24 27.92 -1.88
N GLN A 55 -8.54 27.77 -2.15
CA GLN A 55 -9.59 27.81 -1.12
C GLN A 55 -9.65 26.53 -0.28
N LEU A 56 -9.20 25.39 -0.84
CA LEU A 56 -9.06 24.12 -0.14
C LEU A 56 -7.81 24.06 0.74
N GLU A 57 -6.84 24.95 0.53
CA GLU A 57 -5.62 25.02 1.35
C GLU A 57 -5.93 25.54 2.75
N VAL A 58 -5.82 24.65 3.73
CA VAL A 58 -5.94 24.98 5.15
C VAL A 58 -4.87 26.02 5.52
N PRO A 59 -5.23 27.16 6.16
CA PRO A 59 -4.28 28.19 6.53
C PRO A 59 -3.11 27.63 7.37
N PRO A 60 -1.88 28.10 7.15
CA PRO A 60 -0.72 27.63 7.89
C PRO A 60 -0.89 27.92 9.39
N GLY A 61 -0.96 26.86 10.21
CA GLY A 61 -1.15 26.95 11.66
C GLY A 61 -2.57 26.74 12.16
N TRP A 62 -3.54 26.48 11.27
CA TRP A 62 -4.89 26.09 11.67
C TRP A 62 -4.87 24.75 12.42
N LYS A 63 -5.52 24.70 13.58
CA LYS A 63 -5.81 23.48 14.32
C LYS A 63 -7.32 23.36 14.43
N GLU A 64 -7.85 22.18 14.15
CA GLU A 64 -9.27 21.90 14.35
C GLU A 64 -9.59 22.04 15.85
N PRO A 65 -10.64 22.78 16.23
CA PRO A 65 -11.05 22.86 17.61
C PRO A 65 -11.48 21.46 18.10
N GLY A 66 -11.08 21.11 19.33
CA GLY A 66 -11.55 19.89 19.96
C GLY A 66 -13.07 19.94 20.15
N PHE A 67 -13.71 18.78 20.10
CA PHE A 67 -15.15 18.67 20.31
C PHE A 67 -15.41 18.46 21.80
N GLU A 68 -15.98 19.47 22.46
CA GLU A 68 -16.30 19.39 23.88
C GLU A 68 -17.75 18.93 24.10
N PRO A 69 -18.10 18.43 25.30
CA PRO A 69 -19.49 18.09 25.63
C PRO A 69 -20.46 19.26 25.49
N GLU A 70 -19.97 20.50 25.63
CA GLU A 70 -20.77 21.73 25.52
C GLU A 70 -21.19 22.06 24.08
N ASP A 71 -20.42 21.59 23.08
CA ASP A 71 -20.70 21.82 21.66
C ASP A 71 -21.92 21.02 21.17
N ASN A 72 -22.32 20.00 21.93
CA ASN A 72 -23.52 19.21 21.67
C ASN A 72 -24.55 19.38 22.80
N PRO A 73 -25.23 20.53 22.90
CA PRO A 73 -26.19 20.80 23.98
C PRO A 73 -27.39 19.85 23.98
N ASN A 74 -27.73 19.28 22.83
CA ASN A 74 -28.78 18.26 22.70
C ASN A 74 -28.25 16.82 22.79
N GLY A 75 -26.92 16.63 22.77
CA GLY A 75 -26.07 15.56 23.34
C GLY A 75 -26.40 14.09 23.11
N ARG A 76 -27.56 13.78 22.54
CA ARG A 76 -28.15 12.45 22.53
C ARG A 76 -28.07 11.90 21.12
N LEU A 77 -27.19 10.92 20.94
CA LEU A 77 -27.26 10.04 19.77
C LEU A 77 -28.55 9.23 19.87
N PHE A 78 -29.47 9.41 18.92
CA PHE A 78 -30.73 8.67 18.86
C PHE A 78 -30.55 7.19 18.48
N ALA A 79 -29.49 6.89 17.74
CA ALA A 79 -29.14 5.54 17.32
C ALA A 79 -27.92 5.04 18.08
N THR A 80 -27.96 3.75 18.46
CA THR A 80 -26.80 3.08 19.04
C THR A 80 -25.93 2.50 17.94
N SER A 81 -24.64 2.86 17.94
CA SER A 81 -23.63 2.26 17.07
C SER A 81 -22.83 1.25 17.87
N SER A 82 -22.59 0.08 17.28
CA SER A 82 -21.80 -0.99 17.90
C SER A 82 -20.77 -1.51 16.91
N PHE A 83 -19.56 -1.75 17.40
CA PHE A 83 -18.50 -2.42 16.64
C PHE A 83 -17.95 -3.57 17.46
N SER A 84 -17.66 -4.68 16.79
CA SER A 84 -17.02 -5.84 17.38
C SER A 84 -15.79 -6.26 16.58
N THR A 85 -14.77 -6.72 17.28
CA THR A 85 -13.55 -7.26 16.69
C THR A 85 -13.15 -8.55 17.39
N LEU A 86 -12.90 -9.60 16.61
CA LEU A 86 -12.37 -10.85 17.11
C LEU A 86 -10.87 -10.72 17.40
N PHE A 87 -10.40 -11.30 18.51
CA PHE A 87 -8.98 -11.38 18.84
C PHE A 87 -8.48 -12.84 18.93
N PRO A 88 -7.19 -13.08 18.65
CA PRO A 88 -6.62 -14.43 18.78
C PRO A 88 -6.52 -14.90 20.24
N LYS A 89 -6.70 -16.21 20.47
CA LYS A 89 -6.66 -16.84 21.81
C LYS A 89 -5.41 -16.48 22.63
N TYR A 90 -4.23 -16.39 22.00
CA TYR A 90 -2.99 -16.05 22.71
C TYR A 90 -3.00 -14.64 23.32
N ARG A 91 -3.88 -13.74 22.85
CA ARG A 91 -3.95 -12.35 23.29
C ARG A 91 -4.86 -12.15 24.51
N GLU A 92 -5.69 -13.14 24.83
CA GLU A 92 -6.67 -13.14 25.91
C GLU A 92 -6.08 -12.76 27.27
N LYS A 93 -4.96 -13.38 27.67
CA LYS A 93 -4.31 -13.15 28.97
C LYS A 93 -3.97 -11.68 29.19
N TYR A 94 -3.42 -11.03 28.17
CA TYR A 94 -3.10 -9.60 28.23
C TYR A 94 -4.36 -8.74 28.24
N LEU A 95 -5.34 -9.04 27.37
CA LEU A 95 -6.56 -8.25 27.29
C LEU A 95 -7.30 -8.26 28.62
N ARG A 96 -7.40 -9.41 29.30
CA ARG A 96 -8.01 -9.48 30.64
C ARG A 96 -7.32 -8.57 31.66
N GLN A 97 -5.98 -8.51 31.65
CA GLN A 97 -5.21 -7.67 32.58
C GLN A 97 -5.42 -6.17 32.32
N VAL A 98 -5.50 -5.79 31.04
CA VAL A 98 -5.50 -4.38 30.61
C VAL A 98 -6.92 -3.83 30.39
N TRP A 99 -7.94 -4.70 30.32
CA TRP A 99 -9.33 -4.32 30.10
C TRP A 99 -9.90 -3.27 31.07
N PRO A 100 -9.59 -3.30 32.37
CA PRO A 100 -10.05 -2.25 33.29
C PRO A 100 -9.57 -0.85 32.88
N GLN A 101 -8.34 -0.74 32.36
CA GLN A 101 -7.78 0.52 31.87
C GLN A 101 -8.47 0.97 30.57
N VAL A 102 -8.74 0.02 29.65
CA VAL A 102 -9.51 0.30 28.42
C VAL A 102 -10.91 0.83 28.75
N LYS A 103 -11.60 0.19 29.71
CA LYS A 103 -12.91 0.67 30.19
C LYS A 103 -12.84 2.08 30.76
N LYS A 104 -11.79 2.39 31.54
CA LYS A 104 -11.60 3.73 32.12
C LYS A 104 -11.45 4.79 31.02
N LEU A 105 -10.58 4.53 30.05
CA LEU A 105 -10.31 5.43 28.93
C LEU A 105 -11.56 5.65 28.05
N LEU A 106 -12.30 4.60 27.70
CA LEU A 106 -13.51 4.75 26.88
C LEU A 106 -14.69 5.36 27.65
N LYS A 107 -14.69 5.27 28.98
CA LYS A 107 -15.71 5.88 29.84
C LYS A 107 -15.64 7.41 29.83
N GLU A 108 -14.45 7.99 29.63
CA GLU A 108 -14.27 9.45 29.48
C GLU A 108 -15.06 10.00 28.29
N HIS A 109 -15.21 9.21 27.22
CA HIS A 109 -16.02 9.51 26.04
C HIS A 109 -17.44 8.93 26.08
N PHE A 110 -17.89 8.43 27.24
CA PHE A 110 -19.18 7.75 27.43
C PHE A 110 -19.41 6.57 26.47
N ILE A 111 -18.36 5.82 26.11
CA ILE A 111 -18.45 4.61 25.28
C ILE A 111 -18.39 3.38 26.18
N ARG A 112 -19.30 2.44 25.96
CA ARG A 112 -19.35 1.16 26.70
C ARG A 112 -18.46 0.14 26.00
N ALA A 113 -17.54 -0.46 26.75
CA ALA A 113 -16.65 -1.51 26.26
C ALA A 113 -16.87 -2.85 26.99
N GLU A 114 -17.09 -3.91 26.22
CA GLU A 114 -17.33 -5.28 26.69
C GLU A 114 -16.27 -6.23 26.11
N LEU A 115 -15.74 -7.14 26.94
CA LEU A 115 -14.79 -8.17 26.54
C LEU A 115 -15.45 -9.52 26.79
N ASP A 116 -15.66 -10.27 25.73
CA ASP A 116 -16.07 -11.66 25.81
C ASP A 116 -14.85 -12.56 25.58
N ALA A 117 -14.45 -13.27 26.63
CA ALA A 117 -13.33 -14.19 26.58
C ALA A 117 -13.72 -15.60 26.11
N VAL A 118 -15.01 -15.94 26.12
CA VAL A 118 -15.51 -17.23 25.63
C VAL A 118 -15.54 -17.21 24.10
N GLU A 119 -16.17 -16.18 23.52
CA GLU A 119 -16.20 -15.99 22.07
C GLU A 119 -14.89 -15.40 21.52
N GLY A 120 -14.09 -14.75 22.36
CA GLY A 120 -12.87 -14.08 21.95
C GLY A 120 -13.14 -12.79 21.18
N THR A 121 -14.17 -12.04 21.59
CA THR A 121 -14.60 -10.80 20.94
C THR A 121 -14.46 -9.60 21.87
N MET A 122 -14.04 -8.47 21.32
CA MET A 122 -14.09 -7.16 21.97
C MET A 122 -15.18 -6.34 21.30
N LEU A 123 -15.98 -5.67 22.12
CA LEU A 123 -17.12 -4.91 21.64
C LEU A 123 -17.12 -3.51 22.24
N VAL A 124 -17.40 -2.52 21.39
CA VAL A 124 -17.61 -1.12 21.78
C VAL A 124 -18.99 -0.67 21.31
N LYS A 125 -19.73 0.02 22.18
CA LYS A 125 -21.08 0.53 21.95
C LYS A 125 -21.15 2.00 22.37
N THR A 126 -21.80 2.83 21.56
CA THR A 126 -22.17 4.18 22.00
C THR A 126 -23.24 4.12 23.07
N THR A 127 -23.34 5.17 23.88
CA THR A 127 -24.43 5.36 24.83
C THR A 127 -25.21 6.62 24.47
N PRO A 128 -26.43 6.82 24.99
CA PRO A 128 -27.18 8.07 24.77
C PRO A 128 -26.51 9.32 25.33
N LYS A 129 -25.40 9.16 26.08
CA LYS A 129 -24.60 10.25 26.66
C LYS A 129 -23.31 10.53 25.87
N THR A 130 -23.05 9.77 24.81
CA THR A 130 -21.89 9.98 23.95
C THR A 130 -22.09 11.30 23.21
N PHE A 131 -21.28 12.30 23.57
CA PHE A 131 -21.35 13.65 22.99
C PHE A 131 -20.76 13.67 21.57
N ASP A 132 -19.59 13.04 21.38
CA ASP A 132 -18.86 13.00 20.11
C ASP A 132 -19.31 11.81 19.23
N PRO A 133 -19.90 12.04 18.04
CA PRO A 133 -20.27 10.98 17.12
C PRO A 133 -19.07 10.21 16.55
N MET A 134 -17.87 10.81 16.46
CA MET A 134 -16.70 10.20 15.84
C MET A 134 -15.84 9.38 16.82
N ALA A 135 -15.99 9.60 18.13
CA ALA A 135 -15.30 8.84 19.18
C ALA A 135 -15.49 7.31 19.06
N ILE A 136 -16.64 6.86 18.55
CA ILE A 136 -16.91 5.42 18.35
C ILE A 136 -16.01 4.81 17.26
N VAL A 137 -15.66 5.57 16.22
CA VAL A 137 -14.77 5.10 15.15
C VAL A 137 -13.34 4.99 15.67
N LYS A 138 -12.89 5.94 16.49
CA LYS A 138 -11.60 5.83 17.18
C LYS A 138 -11.57 4.66 18.16
N ALA A 139 -12.66 4.42 18.88
CA ALA A 139 -12.79 3.25 19.76
C ALA A 139 -12.74 1.93 19.00
N ARG A 140 -13.34 1.86 17.81
CA ARG A 140 -13.23 0.72 16.88
C ARG A 140 -11.77 0.49 16.47
N ASP A 141 -11.05 1.54 16.14
CA ASP A 141 -9.64 1.43 15.74
C ASP A 141 -8.77 0.99 16.91
N LEU A 142 -9.03 1.50 18.12
CA LEU A 142 -8.38 1.06 19.36
C LEU A 142 -8.54 -0.45 19.60
N ILE A 143 -9.76 -0.99 19.56
CA ILE A 143 -9.97 -2.45 19.73
C ILE A 143 -9.34 -3.26 18.59
N SER A 144 -9.34 -2.74 17.37
CA SER A 144 -8.70 -3.37 16.20
C SER A 144 -7.18 -3.47 16.39
N LEU A 145 -6.54 -2.44 16.93
CA LEU A 145 -5.10 -2.44 17.24
C LEU A 145 -4.76 -3.39 18.37
N LEU A 146 -5.57 -3.43 19.43
CA LEU A 146 -5.40 -4.36 20.55
C LEU A 146 -5.49 -5.83 20.09
N ALA A 147 -6.41 -6.12 19.16
CA ALA A 147 -6.55 -7.44 18.55
C ALA A 147 -5.28 -7.85 17.75
N ARG A 148 -4.60 -6.86 17.13
CA ARG A 148 -3.31 -7.04 16.43
C ARG A 148 -2.09 -6.88 17.35
N SER A 149 -2.28 -7.07 18.65
CA SER A 149 -1.24 -7.10 19.68
C SER A 149 -0.41 -5.83 19.82
N MET A 150 -0.97 -4.67 19.47
CA MET A 150 -0.44 -3.40 19.96
C MET A 150 -0.58 -3.35 21.49
N PRO A 151 0.42 -2.82 22.22
CA PRO A 151 0.27 -2.52 23.64
C PRO A 151 -0.67 -1.32 23.84
N LEU A 152 -1.40 -1.29 24.96
CA LEU A 152 -2.36 -0.23 25.26
C LEU A 152 -1.72 1.15 25.28
N GLU A 153 -0.52 1.29 25.85
CA GLU A 153 0.19 2.58 25.95
C GLU A 153 0.39 3.27 24.59
N GLN A 154 0.59 2.48 23.54
CA GLN A 154 0.72 2.99 22.17
C GLN A 154 -0.64 3.12 21.49
N ALA A 155 -1.57 2.21 21.77
CA ALA A 155 -2.88 2.19 21.13
C ALA A 155 -3.80 3.31 21.63
N GLN A 156 -3.69 3.72 22.90
CA GLN A 156 -4.49 4.80 23.50
C GLN A 156 -4.31 6.14 22.80
N ALA A 157 -3.17 6.36 22.13
CA ALA A 157 -2.89 7.59 21.39
C ALA A 157 -3.91 7.85 20.27
N VAL A 158 -4.57 6.81 19.71
CA VAL A 158 -5.60 6.93 18.66
C VAL A 158 -6.85 7.67 19.13
N MET A 159 -7.08 7.81 20.43
CA MET A 159 -8.22 8.58 20.92
C MET A 159 -8.03 10.10 20.70
N GLN A 160 -6.79 10.57 20.56
CA GLN A 160 -6.47 11.97 20.28
C GLN A 160 -6.78 12.30 18.80
N ASP A 161 -7.27 13.51 18.53
CA ASP A 161 -7.69 13.93 17.17
C ASP A 161 -6.55 13.92 16.14
N ASP A 162 -5.35 14.33 16.54
CA ASP A 162 -4.18 14.43 15.64
C ASP A 162 -3.58 13.07 15.25
N THR A 163 -3.99 11.99 15.92
CA THR A 163 -3.38 10.67 15.82
C THR A 163 -4.34 9.67 15.19
N PHE A 164 -3.86 9.00 14.15
CA PHE A 164 -4.63 8.01 13.41
C PHE A 164 -3.99 6.62 13.55
N ALA A 165 -4.76 5.60 13.17
CA ALA A 165 -4.31 4.21 13.11
C ALA A 165 -4.23 3.72 11.66
N ASP A 166 -3.25 2.88 11.37
CA ASP A 166 -3.18 2.16 10.10
C ASP A 166 -2.80 0.69 10.30
N ILE A 167 -3.54 -0.21 9.65
CA ILE A 167 -3.30 -1.66 9.65
C ILE A 167 -2.94 -2.10 8.23
N ILE A 168 -1.65 -2.32 8.00
CA ILE A 168 -1.11 -2.66 6.69
C ILE A 168 -0.98 -4.19 6.57
N GLY A 169 -1.68 -4.76 5.59
CA GLY A 169 -1.53 -6.17 5.23
C GLY A 169 -0.27 -6.42 4.40
N ILE A 170 0.60 -7.31 4.88
CA ILE A 170 1.81 -7.75 4.17
C ILE A 170 1.66 -9.20 3.73
N HIS A 171 1.75 -9.45 2.43
CA HIS A 171 1.57 -10.77 1.84
C HIS A 171 2.64 -11.07 0.79
N LEU A 172 3.25 -12.25 0.89
CA LEU A 172 4.10 -12.83 -0.15
C LEU A 172 3.79 -14.32 -0.31
N PRO A 173 3.84 -14.86 -1.55
CA PRO A 173 3.51 -16.27 -1.80
C PRO A 173 4.55 -17.24 -1.22
N ASN A 174 5.83 -16.87 -1.28
CA ASN A 174 6.91 -17.70 -0.72
C ASN A 174 7.14 -17.35 0.76
N ARG A 175 6.85 -18.32 1.65
CA ARG A 175 6.99 -18.18 3.11
C ARG A 175 8.42 -17.83 3.55
N ALA A 176 9.44 -18.47 3.00
CA ALA A 176 10.83 -18.21 3.39
C ALA A 176 11.25 -16.78 3.01
N ARG A 177 10.81 -16.31 1.84
CA ARG A 177 11.06 -14.93 1.40
C ARG A 177 10.29 -13.92 2.25
N PHE A 178 9.05 -14.24 2.62
CA PHE A 178 8.22 -13.42 3.50
C PHE A 178 8.90 -13.18 4.85
N VAL A 179 9.33 -14.25 5.52
CA VAL A 179 10.02 -14.16 6.82
C VAL A 179 11.27 -13.28 6.71
N LYS A 180 12.13 -13.54 5.72
CA LYS A 180 13.35 -12.72 5.51
C LYS A 180 13.06 -11.23 5.25
N ARG A 181 12.01 -10.88 4.50
CA ARG A 181 11.64 -9.47 4.23
C ARG A 181 10.99 -8.80 5.44
N ARG A 182 10.19 -9.55 6.21
CA ARG A 182 9.61 -9.06 7.46
C ARG A 182 10.67 -8.82 8.52
N ASP A 183 11.60 -9.75 8.69
CA ASP A 183 12.68 -9.62 9.67
C ASP A 183 13.65 -8.49 9.28
N ARG A 184 13.84 -8.25 7.97
CA ARG A 184 14.52 -7.05 7.45
C ARG A 184 13.83 -5.73 7.84
N LEU A 185 12.49 -5.71 7.87
CA LEU A 185 11.73 -4.51 8.29
C LEU A 185 11.93 -4.21 9.78
N ILE A 186 12.02 -5.26 10.62
CA ILE A 186 12.31 -5.14 12.05
C ILE A 186 13.77 -4.69 12.25
N GLY A 187 14.69 -5.32 11.53
CA GLY A 187 16.13 -5.13 11.67
C GLY A 187 16.71 -5.90 12.86
N PRO A 188 18.06 -5.90 13.02
CA PRO A 188 18.70 -6.46 14.20
C PRO A 188 18.21 -5.71 15.46
N ASP A 189 17.81 -6.45 16.48
CA ASP A 189 17.27 -5.94 17.76
C ASP A 189 16.15 -4.89 17.64
N GLY A 190 15.44 -4.86 16.51
CA GLY A 190 14.40 -3.86 16.25
C GLY A 190 14.92 -2.46 15.91
N ALA A 191 16.23 -2.29 15.67
CA ALA A 191 16.85 -0.99 15.42
C ALA A 191 16.28 -0.28 14.17
N THR A 192 15.97 -1.03 13.10
CA THR A 192 15.39 -0.46 11.87
C THR A 192 13.97 0.04 12.13
N LEU A 193 13.18 -0.74 12.85
CA LEU A 193 11.83 -0.35 13.25
C LEU A 193 11.88 0.90 14.13
N LYS A 194 12.77 0.93 15.14
CA LYS A 194 12.91 2.09 16.02
C LYS A 194 13.34 3.37 15.28
N ALA A 195 14.23 3.26 14.31
CA ALA A 195 14.62 4.39 13.47
C ALA A 195 13.43 4.93 12.66
N ILE A 196 12.58 4.05 12.13
CA ILE A 196 11.36 4.47 11.43
C ILE A 196 10.41 5.18 12.39
N GLU A 197 10.19 4.64 13.59
CA GLU A 197 9.32 5.27 14.60
C GLU A 197 9.76 6.70 14.94
N LEU A 198 11.07 6.91 15.13
CA LEU A 198 11.62 8.23 15.46
C LEU A 198 11.48 9.24 14.31
N LEU A 199 11.69 8.80 13.07
CA LEU A 199 11.60 9.67 11.89
C LEU A 199 10.15 10.05 11.55
N THR A 200 9.22 9.11 11.65
CA THR A 200 7.82 9.33 11.28
C THR A 200 6.95 9.76 12.45
N LYS A 201 7.48 9.74 13.68
CA LYS A 201 6.72 9.95 14.94
C LYS A 201 5.53 9.00 15.06
N CYS A 202 5.69 7.76 14.58
CA CYS A 202 4.67 6.74 14.65
C CYS A 202 5.12 5.60 15.57
N SER A 203 4.21 5.01 16.33
CA SER A 203 4.45 3.73 17.01
C SER A 203 4.11 2.58 16.06
N ILE A 204 5.04 1.63 15.86
CA ILE A 204 4.87 0.57 14.86
C ILE A 204 5.00 -0.80 15.53
N LYS A 205 4.10 -1.73 15.19
CA LYS A 205 4.24 -3.14 15.58
C LYS A 205 4.07 -4.05 14.38
N VAL A 206 5.07 -4.88 14.17
CA VAL A 206 5.03 -5.93 13.14
C VAL A 206 4.60 -7.23 13.81
N GLN A 207 3.45 -7.77 13.39
CA GLN A 207 2.98 -9.07 13.87
C GLN A 207 2.42 -9.92 12.72
N GLY A 208 2.94 -11.14 12.58
CA GLY A 208 2.42 -12.09 11.61
C GLY A 208 2.49 -11.55 10.18
N LYS A 209 1.31 -11.37 9.57
CA LYS A 209 1.11 -10.83 8.21
C LYS A 209 0.64 -9.37 8.21
N THR A 210 0.67 -8.68 9.34
CA THR A 210 0.22 -7.31 9.43
C THR A 210 1.22 -6.43 10.15
N VAL A 211 1.30 -5.18 9.72
CA VAL A 211 2.04 -4.11 10.38
C VAL A 211 1.03 -3.08 10.84
N CYS A 212 0.97 -2.86 12.16
CA CYS A 212 0.14 -1.82 12.74
C CYS A 212 1.01 -0.58 12.97
N ALA A 213 0.47 0.59 12.65
CA ALA A 213 1.11 1.87 12.89
C ALA A 213 0.10 2.83 13.52
N VAL A 214 0.54 3.63 14.47
CA VAL A 214 -0.24 4.67 15.14
C VAL A 214 0.56 5.96 15.11
N GLY A 215 -0.03 7.06 14.66
CA GLY A 215 0.65 8.35 14.60
C GLY A 215 -0.02 9.37 13.68
N PRO A 216 0.67 10.48 13.36
CA PRO A 216 0.12 11.51 12.50
C PRO A 216 -0.04 11.00 11.05
N TRP A 217 -1.04 11.52 10.34
CA TRP A 217 -1.36 11.11 8.97
C TRP A 217 -0.16 11.15 8.01
N THR A 218 0.66 12.21 8.10
CA THR A 218 1.85 12.38 7.25
C THR A 218 2.89 11.28 7.50
N GLY A 219 3.05 10.86 8.76
CA GLY A 219 3.93 9.76 9.15
C GLY A 219 3.38 8.41 8.69
N LEU A 220 2.08 8.16 8.88
CA LEU A 220 1.44 6.91 8.46
C LEU A 220 1.55 6.68 6.95
N ARG A 221 1.37 7.73 6.13
CA ARG A 221 1.57 7.64 4.67
C ARG A 221 2.99 7.18 4.31
N GLN A 222 4.00 7.73 5.00
CA GLN A 222 5.40 7.36 4.80
C GLN A 222 5.68 5.92 5.25
N VAL A 223 5.16 5.52 6.41
CA VAL A 223 5.28 4.15 6.93
C VAL A 223 4.65 3.15 5.97
N ARG A 224 3.43 3.43 5.50
CA ARG A 224 2.72 2.58 4.53
C ARG A 224 3.54 2.36 3.26
N GLN A 225 4.06 3.44 2.67
CA GLN A 225 4.91 3.34 1.49
C GLN A 225 6.17 2.51 1.78
N LEU A 226 6.86 2.79 2.87
CA LEU A 226 8.08 2.09 3.28
C LEU A 226 7.85 0.58 3.47
N VAL A 227 6.76 0.20 4.14
CA VAL A 227 6.40 -1.21 4.39
C VAL A 227 6.12 -1.93 3.08
N LEU A 228 5.36 -1.32 2.18
CA LEU A 228 5.04 -1.89 0.86
C LEU A 228 6.30 -2.03 0.00
N ASP A 229 7.17 -1.02 -0.04
CA ASP A 229 8.45 -1.04 -0.78
C ASP A 229 9.37 -2.14 -0.25
N THR A 230 9.42 -2.32 1.07
CA THR A 230 10.19 -3.39 1.70
C THR A 230 9.70 -4.77 1.27
N MET A 231 8.39 -4.94 1.15
CA MET A 231 7.76 -6.14 0.62
C MET A 231 7.99 -6.31 -0.89
N GLN A 232 8.25 -5.23 -1.63
CA GLN A 232 8.63 -5.21 -3.05
C GLN A 232 10.14 -5.37 -3.30
N ASN A 233 10.91 -5.85 -2.31
CA ASN A 233 12.36 -6.10 -2.39
C ASN A 233 13.27 -4.88 -2.26
N ILE A 234 12.73 -3.69 -1.99
CA ILE A 234 13.56 -2.53 -1.66
C ILE A 234 14.00 -2.68 -0.19
N HIS A 235 15.20 -2.21 0.16
CA HIS A 235 15.68 -2.30 1.55
C HIS A 235 15.20 -1.08 2.36
N PRO A 236 14.64 -1.23 3.58
CA PRO A 236 14.08 -0.12 4.35
C PRO A 236 15.11 0.97 4.67
N VAL A 237 16.39 0.62 4.78
CA VAL A 237 17.51 1.58 4.95
C VAL A 237 17.53 2.67 3.87
N TYR A 238 17.11 2.38 2.63
CA TYR A 238 17.04 3.41 1.59
C TYR A 238 15.92 4.42 1.88
N SER A 239 14.76 3.94 2.32
CA SER A 239 13.64 4.77 2.71
C SER A 239 13.98 5.59 3.96
N ILE A 240 14.66 4.99 4.94
CA ILE A 240 15.17 5.68 6.15
C ILE A 240 16.11 6.82 5.76
N LYS A 241 17.11 6.57 4.91
CA LYS A 241 18.03 7.62 4.42
C LYS A 241 17.28 8.73 3.70
N THR A 242 16.31 8.37 2.86
CA THR A 242 15.45 9.33 2.16
C THR A 242 14.65 10.20 3.14
N LEU A 243 14.09 9.60 4.19
CA LEU A 243 13.34 10.31 5.23
C LEU A 243 14.26 11.23 6.05
N MET A 244 15.46 10.77 6.43
CA MET A 244 16.45 11.60 7.12
C MET A 244 16.83 12.84 6.31
N ILE A 245 17.10 12.68 5.01
CA ILE A 245 17.43 13.79 4.11
C ILE A 245 16.24 14.73 3.98
N LYS A 246 15.02 14.21 3.80
CA LYS A 246 13.80 15.03 3.74
C LYS A 246 13.57 15.82 5.03
N GLN A 247 13.84 15.23 6.20
CA GLN A 247 13.71 15.93 7.47
C GLN A 247 14.72 17.06 7.59
N LYS A 248 15.99 16.83 7.20
CA LYS A 248 17.03 17.87 7.16
C LYS A 248 16.69 19.00 6.17
N LEU A 249 16.21 18.66 4.97
CA LEU A 249 15.80 19.65 3.97
C LEU A 249 14.56 20.47 4.41
N ARG A 250 13.69 19.92 5.27
CA ARG A 250 12.57 20.65 5.86
C ARG A 250 13.00 21.66 6.92
N GLU A 251 14.08 21.36 7.65
CA GLU A 251 14.64 22.28 8.64
C GLU A 251 15.22 23.55 7.96
N ASP A 252 15.70 23.43 6.72
CA ASP A 252 16.27 24.54 5.96
C ASP A 252 15.20 25.42 5.26
N PRO A 253 15.01 26.69 5.66
CA PRO A 253 13.95 27.55 5.09
C PRO A 253 14.19 27.91 3.62
N ARG A 254 15.45 27.89 3.15
CA ARG A 254 15.82 28.20 1.76
C ARG A 254 15.29 27.15 0.77
N MET A 255 15.02 25.93 1.22
CA MET A 255 14.69 24.79 0.37
C MET A 255 13.19 24.48 0.31
N ALA A 256 12.35 25.21 1.06
CA ALA A 256 10.91 24.94 1.18
C ALA A 256 10.14 25.07 -0.15
N GLY A 257 10.59 25.93 -1.07
CA GLY A 257 9.94 26.17 -2.37
C GLY A 257 10.54 25.43 -3.56
N LEU A 258 11.58 24.61 -3.37
CA LEU A 258 12.31 23.94 -4.46
C LEU A 258 12.04 22.43 -4.47
N SER A 259 12.12 21.81 -5.66
CA SER A 259 12.09 20.34 -5.77
C SER A 259 13.33 19.72 -5.12
N TRP A 260 13.11 18.66 -4.32
CA TRP A 260 14.17 17.95 -3.61
C TRP A 260 14.76 16.75 -4.36
N ASP A 261 14.27 16.44 -5.57
CA ASP A 261 14.64 15.23 -6.32
C ASP A 261 16.13 15.11 -6.64
N ARG A 262 16.86 16.23 -6.66
CA ARG A 262 18.31 16.27 -6.84
C ARG A 262 19.06 15.69 -5.63
N PHE A 263 18.55 15.90 -4.42
CA PHE A 263 19.20 15.51 -3.17
C PHE A 263 18.80 14.11 -2.71
N LEU A 264 17.67 13.59 -3.21
CA LEU A 264 17.18 12.27 -2.83
C LEU A 264 18.01 11.17 -3.52
N PRO A 265 18.47 10.15 -2.77
CA PRO A 265 19.25 9.07 -3.33
C PRO A 265 18.37 8.22 -4.27
N LYS A 266 18.69 8.23 -5.56
CA LYS A 266 17.98 7.42 -6.56
C LYS A 266 18.52 6.00 -6.55
N PHE A 267 17.73 5.05 -6.08
CA PHE A 267 18.07 3.64 -6.19
C PHE A 267 17.88 3.20 -7.65
N LYS A 268 19.00 2.95 -8.35
CA LYS A 268 18.96 2.24 -9.63
C LYS A 268 19.02 0.74 -9.34
N PRO A 269 18.00 -0.06 -9.71
CA PRO A 269 18.11 -1.49 -9.57
C PRO A 269 19.30 -1.95 -10.41
N LYS A 270 20.26 -2.62 -9.77
CA LYS A 270 21.34 -3.32 -10.47
C LYS A 270 20.74 -4.57 -11.12
N THR A 271 19.90 -4.39 -12.13
CA THR A 271 19.61 -5.49 -13.04
C THR A 271 20.90 -5.71 -13.81
N LEU A 272 21.54 -6.87 -13.61
CA LEU A 272 22.56 -7.38 -14.53
C LEU A 272 21.84 -7.67 -15.86
N SER A 273 21.50 -6.59 -16.56
CA SER A 273 20.60 -6.58 -17.69
C SER A 273 21.39 -6.97 -18.92
N LYS A 274 21.46 -8.29 -19.09
CA LYS A 274 21.46 -9.06 -20.34
C LYS A 274 22.24 -10.34 -20.06
N ARG A 275 21.58 -11.30 -19.41
CA ARG A 275 21.99 -12.70 -19.63
C ARG A 275 21.87 -12.92 -21.13
N ARG A 276 23.00 -13.12 -21.83
CA ARG A 276 23.00 -13.46 -23.26
C ARG A 276 22.06 -14.65 -23.43
N LYS A 277 21.00 -14.47 -24.22
CA LYS A 277 20.14 -15.59 -24.60
C LYS A 277 21.01 -16.53 -25.45
N PRO A 278 21.01 -17.85 -25.19
CA PRO A 278 21.75 -18.78 -26.03
C PRO A 278 21.21 -18.67 -27.46
N HIS A 279 22.11 -18.77 -28.46
CA HIS A 279 21.74 -18.73 -29.88
C HIS A 279 20.68 -19.78 -30.24
N LYS A 280 20.68 -20.91 -29.53
CA LYS A 280 19.66 -21.96 -29.63
C LYS A 280 18.82 -21.99 -28.35
N ILE A 281 17.65 -21.34 -28.39
CA ILE A 281 16.64 -21.45 -27.33
C ILE A 281 15.92 -22.78 -27.54
N ARG A 282 16.10 -23.74 -26.64
CA ARG A 282 15.35 -25.00 -26.67
C ARG A 282 13.89 -24.69 -26.34
N GLU A 283 12.99 -24.92 -27.28
CA GLU A 283 11.55 -24.89 -27.02
C GLU A 283 11.21 -25.96 -25.97
N LYS A 284 10.37 -25.61 -25.00
CA LYS A 284 9.90 -26.57 -23.99
C LYS A 284 8.93 -27.53 -24.65
N LYS A 285 9.11 -28.84 -24.45
CA LYS A 285 8.16 -29.86 -24.91
C LYS A 285 6.78 -29.58 -24.31
N ALA A 286 5.72 -29.79 -25.09
CA ALA A 286 4.34 -29.68 -24.61
C ALA A 286 4.12 -30.62 -23.42
N TYR A 287 3.32 -30.17 -22.44
CA TYR A 287 2.99 -30.99 -21.28
C TYR A 287 2.13 -32.18 -21.71
N THR A 288 2.63 -33.39 -21.52
CA THR A 288 1.87 -34.63 -21.67
C THR A 288 1.60 -35.19 -20.27
N PRO A 289 0.33 -35.48 -19.90
CA PRO A 289 0.03 -36.04 -18.57
C PRO A 289 0.56 -37.48 -18.42
N PHE A 290 0.80 -38.16 -19.54
CA PHE A 290 1.41 -39.48 -19.57
C PHE A 290 2.92 -39.38 -19.47
N PRO A 291 3.57 -40.13 -18.55
CA PRO A 291 5.01 -40.24 -18.53
C PRO A 291 5.50 -40.93 -19.83
N PRO A 292 6.71 -40.60 -20.32
CA PRO A 292 7.30 -41.37 -21.40
C PRO A 292 7.49 -42.83 -20.97
N ALA A 293 7.42 -43.76 -21.92
CA ALA A 293 7.69 -45.16 -21.63
C ALA A 293 9.09 -45.30 -20.98
N PRO A 294 9.23 -46.14 -19.94
CA PRO A 294 10.53 -46.41 -19.34
C PRO A 294 11.47 -46.95 -20.43
N VAL A 295 12.75 -46.57 -20.36
CA VAL A 295 13.77 -47.15 -21.23
C VAL A 295 13.89 -48.62 -20.87
N GLU A 296 13.77 -49.49 -21.86
CA GLU A 296 13.87 -50.94 -21.67
C GLU A 296 15.23 -51.34 -21.12
N SER A 297 15.24 -52.37 -20.28
CA SER A 297 16.50 -52.97 -19.85
C SER A 297 17.18 -53.65 -21.05
N LYS A 298 18.49 -53.86 -20.95
CA LYS A 298 19.22 -54.65 -21.95
C LYS A 298 18.60 -56.04 -22.11
N VAL A 299 18.16 -56.63 -21.00
CA VAL A 299 17.50 -57.95 -20.98
C VAL A 299 16.18 -57.91 -21.75
N ASP A 300 15.35 -56.89 -21.52
CA ASP A 300 14.07 -56.73 -22.23
C ASP A 300 14.26 -56.42 -23.71
N SER A 301 15.29 -55.65 -24.05
CA SER A 301 15.67 -55.40 -25.45
C SER A 301 16.09 -56.70 -26.14
N GLU A 302 16.93 -57.51 -25.49
CA GLU A 302 17.37 -58.81 -26.01
C GLU A 302 16.22 -59.83 -26.08
N LEU A 303 15.27 -59.79 -25.13
CA LEU A 303 14.06 -60.61 -25.14
C LEU A 303 13.13 -60.22 -26.30
N ARG A 304 12.93 -58.93 -26.55
CA ARG A 304 12.14 -58.42 -27.68
C ARG A 304 12.79 -58.79 -29.03
N GLU A 305 14.10 -58.63 -29.14
CA GLU A 305 14.86 -58.99 -30.33
C GLU A 305 15.00 -60.52 -30.53
N GLY A 306 14.60 -61.33 -29.53
CA GLY A 306 14.76 -62.78 -29.52
C GLY A 306 16.22 -63.25 -29.44
N THR A 307 17.16 -62.32 -29.29
CA THR A 307 18.58 -62.61 -29.19
C THR A 307 18.95 -63.16 -27.81
N TYR A 308 18.14 -62.92 -26.79
CA TYR A 308 18.41 -63.40 -25.42
C TYR A 308 18.63 -64.92 -25.36
N PHE A 309 17.81 -65.69 -26.09
CA PHE A 309 17.86 -67.15 -26.06
C PHE A 309 18.97 -67.76 -26.92
N LEU A 310 19.64 -66.97 -27.77
CA LEU A 310 20.70 -67.46 -28.64
C LEU A 310 22.00 -67.67 -27.85
N LYS A 311 22.66 -68.81 -28.08
CA LYS A 311 24.01 -69.07 -27.54
C LYS A 311 25.03 -68.12 -28.17
N ALA A 312 26.16 -67.88 -27.49
CA ALA A 312 27.21 -66.97 -27.95
C ALA A 312 27.69 -67.28 -29.38
N ASP A 313 27.85 -68.57 -29.71
CA ASP A 313 28.27 -69.01 -31.06
C ASP A 313 27.23 -68.70 -32.14
N GLN A 314 25.95 -68.81 -31.82
CA GLN A 314 24.86 -68.49 -32.74
C GLN A 314 24.79 -66.97 -32.98
N LYS A 315 24.94 -66.16 -31.91
CA LYS A 315 25.06 -64.69 -32.02
C LYS A 315 26.25 -64.29 -32.90
N LEU A 316 27.39 -64.96 -32.75
CA LEU A 316 28.60 -64.71 -33.54
C LEU A 316 28.37 -65.02 -35.03
N ARG A 317 27.77 -66.17 -35.36
CA ARG A 317 27.48 -66.58 -36.74
C ARG A 317 26.54 -65.60 -37.44
N LEU A 318 25.47 -65.18 -36.76
CA LEU A 318 24.54 -64.17 -37.28
C LEU A 318 25.23 -62.83 -37.54
N LYS A 319 26.06 -62.37 -36.60
CA LYS A 319 26.85 -61.12 -36.75
C LYS A 319 27.84 -61.18 -37.92
N GLN A 320 28.47 -62.33 -38.14
CA GLN A 320 29.37 -62.52 -39.29
C GLN A 320 28.60 -62.55 -40.61
N ALA A 321 27.44 -63.20 -40.66
CA ALA A 321 26.56 -63.21 -41.83
C ALA A 321 26.08 -61.80 -42.18
N GLU A 322 25.63 -61.03 -41.18
CA GLU A 322 25.22 -59.63 -41.35
C GLU A 322 26.37 -58.75 -41.88
N ARG A 323 27.60 -58.93 -41.38
CA ARG A 323 28.79 -58.24 -41.88
C ARG A 323 29.07 -58.57 -43.35
N ARG A 324 28.98 -59.85 -43.74
CA ARG A 324 29.17 -60.28 -45.14
C ARG A 324 28.10 -59.67 -46.06
N GLN A 325 26.84 -59.64 -45.62
CA GLN A 325 25.75 -59.00 -46.36
C GLN A 325 25.97 -57.49 -46.52
N LYS A 326 26.34 -56.78 -45.45
CA LYS A 326 26.67 -55.34 -45.50
C LYS A 326 27.86 -55.04 -46.42
N GLN A 327 28.88 -55.90 -46.42
CA GLN A 327 30.01 -55.79 -47.35
C GLN A 327 29.56 -55.98 -48.79
N ALA A 328 28.78 -57.02 -49.09
CA ALA A 328 28.25 -57.27 -50.42
C ALA A 328 27.36 -56.11 -50.91
N ALA A 329 26.52 -55.55 -50.04
CA ALA A 329 25.67 -54.39 -50.36
C ALA A 329 26.51 -53.14 -50.68
N LYS A 330 27.53 -52.82 -49.88
CA LYS A 330 28.44 -51.70 -50.17
C LYS A 330 29.25 -51.91 -51.44
N THR A 331 29.67 -53.14 -51.72
CA THR A 331 30.35 -53.46 -52.98
C THR A 331 29.43 -53.24 -54.17
N LYS A 332 28.17 -53.67 -54.09
CA LYS A 332 27.15 -53.38 -55.12
C LYS A 332 26.87 -51.89 -55.26
N GLU A 333 26.75 -51.15 -54.16
CA GLU A 333 26.55 -49.69 -54.18
C GLU A 333 27.73 -48.97 -54.83
N ARG A 334 28.97 -49.35 -54.48
CA ARG A 334 30.18 -48.83 -55.14
C ARG A 334 30.25 -49.19 -56.62
N GLN A 335 29.83 -50.41 -56.99
CA GLN A 335 29.74 -50.81 -58.40
C GLN A 335 28.70 -49.97 -59.15
N ARG A 336 27.53 -49.69 -58.54
CA ARG A 336 26.51 -48.78 -59.10
C ARG A 336 27.01 -47.35 -59.25
N GLN A 337 27.65 -46.80 -58.20
CA GLN A 337 28.27 -45.46 -58.25
C GLN A 337 29.39 -45.38 -59.29
N ARG A 338 30.14 -46.47 -59.49
CA ARG A 338 31.14 -46.55 -60.57
C ARG A 338 30.47 -46.60 -61.94
N ALA A 339 29.44 -47.43 -62.11
CA ALA A 339 28.72 -47.57 -63.37
C ALA A 339 28.01 -46.26 -63.79
N SER A 340 27.44 -45.52 -62.84
CA SER A 340 26.78 -44.23 -63.11
C SER A 340 27.75 -43.13 -63.58
N VAL A 341 29.07 -43.29 -63.41
CA VAL A 341 30.08 -42.36 -63.96
C VAL A 341 30.37 -42.67 -65.43
N PHE A 342 30.08 -43.89 -65.91
CA PHE A 342 30.28 -44.31 -67.30
C PHE A 342 29.03 -44.17 -68.17
N GLU A 343 27.87 -43.83 -67.59
CA GLU A 343 26.68 -43.46 -68.33
C GLU A 343 26.78 -41.98 -68.75
N PRO A 344 26.71 -41.65 -70.05
CA PRO A 344 26.67 -40.25 -70.48
C PRO A 344 25.40 -39.58 -69.95
N PRO A 345 25.46 -38.30 -69.53
CA PRO A 345 24.29 -37.58 -69.05
C PRO A 345 23.20 -37.55 -70.13
N PRO A 346 21.91 -37.65 -69.76
CA PRO A 346 20.81 -37.60 -70.72
C PRO A 346 20.83 -36.23 -71.44
N GLU A 347 20.73 -36.27 -72.77
CA GLU A 347 20.65 -35.08 -73.64
C GLU A 347 19.42 -34.21 -73.39
#